data_AF-A0A9X1UN64-F1
#
_entry.id   AF-A0A9X1UN64-F1
#
_cell.length_a   1.000
_cell.length_b   1.000
_cell.length_c   1.000
_cell.angle_alpha   90.00
_cell.angle_beta   90.00
_cell.angle_gamma   90.00
#
_symmetry.space_group_name_H-M   'P 1'
#
loop_
_entity.id
_entity.type
_entity.pdbx_description
1 polymer ?
#
loop_
_entity_poly.entity_id
_entity_poly.type
_entity_poly.pdbx_seq_one_letter_code
_entity_poly.pdbx_strand_id
1 'polypeptide(L)'
;MSRISDTRLRTREAAARLVATGRRPHEITVDLIYAEIRQGSRTTINDELKLWKDEQARNDALAAALPASVADAMRSLWALAVEHGEQVFAARGEELEREAVESTARAESLGTSLAALEAQVQTLRAQLEERETRLAAAAAGLARSQAEREAALQTAQAVAAERDAARVQSGEALRTAQDTHARELEAQRAEHAGREAALRAQIDQAASRLESVQKHVLLQSEEARGAQRRAETALDRAQQRNEQLVGDVQRLAAEAAEQRRLADRHEKQLASVIDEARELRRDRDTLAQQVASLQGQLKARPQPAGARQGKARS
;
A
#
# COMPACT_ATOMS: atom_id res chain seq x y z
N MET A 1 -43.48 -92.91 58.58
CA MET A 1 -44.43 -93.85 59.22
C MET A 1 -43.65 -95.07 59.73
N SER A 2 -43.53 -95.22 61.04
CA SER A 2 -43.61 -96.53 61.72
C SER A 2 -43.90 -96.25 63.19
N ARG A 3 -45.18 -96.24 63.57
CA ARG A 3 -45.63 -96.21 64.97
C ARG A 3 -45.39 -97.60 65.57
N ILE A 4 -44.15 -98.06 65.59
CA ILE A 4 -43.73 -99.12 66.51
C ILE A 4 -44.03 -98.52 67.87
N SER A 5 -45.09 -99.01 68.49
CA SER A 5 -45.74 -98.34 69.60
C SER A 5 -44.69 -98.14 70.69
N ASP A 6 -44.43 -96.91 71.11
CA ASP A 6 -43.48 -96.53 72.17
C ASP A 6 -43.55 -97.50 73.37
N THR A 7 -44.76 -97.99 73.67
CA THR A 7 -45.04 -99.06 74.63
C THR A 7 -44.29 -100.38 74.39
N ARG A 8 -44.22 -100.91 73.17
CA ARG A 8 -43.54 -102.18 72.86
C ARG A 8 -42.03 -102.07 73.07
N LEU A 9 -41.42 -100.99 72.55
CA LEU A 9 -39.99 -100.72 72.75
C LEU A 9 -39.67 -100.55 74.23
N ARG A 10 -40.44 -99.72 74.93
CA ARG A 10 -40.28 -99.52 76.39
C ARG A 10 -40.54 -100.78 77.20
N THR A 11 -41.47 -101.64 76.79
CA THR A 11 -41.72 -102.95 77.42
C THR A 11 -40.45 -103.80 77.35
N ARG A 12 -39.80 -103.88 76.19
CA ARG A 12 -38.53 -104.60 76.02
C ARG A 12 -37.40 -103.97 76.84
N GLU A 13 -37.25 -102.66 76.81
CA GLU A 13 -36.22 -101.94 77.59
C GLU A 13 -36.42 -102.09 79.11
N ALA A 14 -37.67 -102.04 79.59
CA ALA A 14 -38.00 -102.27 80.98
C ALA A 14 -37.73 -103.71 81.39
N ALA A 15 -38.14 -104.69 80.56
CA ALA A 15 -37.85 -106.10 80.81
C ALA A 15 -36.33 -106.37 80.86
N ALA A 16 -35.57 -105.82 79.92
CA ALA A 16 -34.11 -105.92 79.90
C ALA A 16 -33.46 -105.29 81.14
N ARG A 17 -33.91 -104.10 81.57
CA ARG A 17 -33.44 -103.46 82.81
C ARG A 17 -33.75 -104.29 84.06
N LEU A 18 -34.93 -104.89 84.13
CA LEU A 18 -35.32 -105.76 85.25
C LEU A 18 -34.45 -107.04 85.30
N VAL A 19 -34.07 -107.61 84.16
CA VAL A 19 -33.09 -108.71 84.15
C VAL A 19 -31.70 -108.24 84.56
N ALA A 20 -31.26 -107.08 84.08
CA ALA A 20 -29.95 -106.53 84.43
C ALA A 20 -29.80 -106.23 85.94
N THR A 21 -30.91 -105.92 86.62
CA THR A 21 -30.95 -105.75 88.09
C THR A 21 -31.01 -107.08 88.86
N GLY A 22 -30.97 -108.22 88.17
CA GLY A 22 -30.83 -109.56 88.76
C GLY A 22 -32.10 -110.41 88.79
N ARG A 23 -33.22 -109.93 88.24
CA ARG A 23 -34.45 -110.76 88.14
C ARG A 23 -34.35 -111.77 87.00
N ARG A 24 -34.94 -112.94 87.18
CA ARG A 24 -34.98 -113.95 86.10
C ARG A 24 -36.09 -113.63 85.09
N PRO A 25 -35.92 -113.94 83.79
CA PRO A 25 -36.94 -113.65 82.77
C PRO A 25 -38.35 -114.18 83.08
N HIS A 26 -38.47 -115.32 83.76
CA HIS A 26 -39.77 -115.89 84.15
C HIS A 26 -40.46 -115.13 85.28
N GLU A 27 -39.72 -114.38 86.12
CA GLU A 27 -40.23 -113.60 87.25
C GLU A 27 -40.79 -112.24 86.83
N ILE A 28 -40.51 -111.80 85.59
CA ILE A 28 -41.01 -110.55 85.06
C ILE A 28 -42.48 -110.72 84.68
N THR A 29 -43.36 -110.01 85.36
CA THR A 29 -44.82 -110.04 85.12
C THR A 29 -45.27 -108.76 84.41
N VAL A 30 -46.48 -108.82 83.84
CA VAL A 30 -47.11 -107.66 83.19
C VAL A 30 -47.24 -106.48 84.16
N ASP A 31 -47.57 -106.73 85.43
CA ASP A 31 -47.72 -105.67 86.43
C ASP A 31 -46.38 -105.04 86.83
N LEU A 32 -45.28 -105.81 86.84
CA LEU A 32 -43.94 -105.26 87.06
C LEU A 32 -43.51 -104.34 85.91
N ILE A 33 -43.79 -104.73 84.67
CA ILE A 33 -43.52 -103.87 83.51
C ILE A 33 -44.44 -102.65 83.53
N TYR A 34 -45.73 -102.84 83.83
CA TYR A 34 -46.68 -101.74 83.93
C TYR A 34 -46.30 -100.74 85.03
N ALA A 35 -45.73 -101.21 86.14
CA ALA A 35 -45.20 -100.33 87.19
C ALA A 35 -44.02 -99.47 86.72
N GLU A 36 -43.17 -100.02 85.85
CA GLU A 36 -41.97 -99.36 85.30
C GLU A 36 -42.31 -98.35 84.20
N ILE A 37 -43.13 -98.75 83.21
CA ILE A 37 -43.42 -97.90 82.04
C ILE A 37 -44.69 -97.04 82.21
N ARG A 38 -45.60 -97.43 83.13
CA ARG A 38 -46.88 -96.77 83.47
C ARG A 38 -47.75 -96.37 82.27
N GLN A 39 -47.59 -97.06 81.15
CA GLN A 39 -48.16 -96.69 79.86
C GLN A 39 -48.48 -97.94 79.05
N GLY A 40 -49.59 -97.89 78.29
CA GLY A 40 -50.01 -98.95 77.38
C GLY A 40 -51.02 -99.93 77.97
N SER A 41 -51.63 -100.75 77.11
CA SER A 41 -52.56 -101.79 77.57
C SER A 41 -51.81 -102.98 78.16
N ARG A 42 -52.35 -103.58 79.23
CA ARG A 42 -51.84 -104.83 79.82
C ARG A 42 -51.76 -105.95 78.78
N THR A 43 -52.65 -105.98 77.78
CA THR A 43 -52.62 -106.98 76.69
C THR A 43 -51.41 -106.80 75.79
N THR A 44 -51.14 -105.57 75.33
CA THR A 44 -49.96 -105.25 74.52
C THR A 44 -48.66 -105.54 75.27
N ILE A 45 -48.60 -105.23 76.55
CA ILE A 45 -47.44 -105.55 77.41
C ILE A 45 -47.29 -107.07 77.54
N ASN A 46 -48.38 -107.80 77.76
CA ASN A 46 -48.33 -109.26 77.87
C ASN A 46 -47.84 -109.94 76.58
N ASP A 47 -48.37 -109.52 75.43
CA ASP A 47 -47.99 -110.12 74.14
C ASP A 47 -46.53 -109.83 73.80
N GLU A 48 -46.07 -108.59 74.01
CA GLU A 48 -44.67 -108.21 73.77
C GLU A 48 -43.73 -108.87 74.79
N LEU A 49 -44.15 -109.00 76.05
CA LEU A 49 -43.37 -109.67 77.08
C LEU A 49 -43.24 -111.18 76.80
N LYS A 50 -44.28 -111.82 76.25
CA LYS A 50 -44.19 -113.22 75.79
C LYS A 50 -43.17 -113.35 74.65
N LEU A 51 -43.26 -112.50 73.63
CA LEU A 51 -42.30 -112.50 72.51
C LEU A 51 -40.87 -112.26 73.00
N TRP A 52 -40.67 -111.28 73.88
CA TRP A 52 -39.37 -110.98 74.46
C TRP A 52 -38.83 -112.16 75.29
N LYS A 53 -39.68 -112.82 76.11
CA LYS A 53 -39.27 -114.03 76.86
C LYS A 53 -38.91 -115.18 75.94
N ASP A 54 -39.66 -115.39 74.86
CA ASP A 54 -39.37 -116.43 73.86
C ASP A 54 -38.07 -116.11 73.09
N GLU A 55 -37.78 -114.83 72.83
CA GLU A 55 -36.50 -114.37 72.29
C GLU A 55 -35.35 -114.60 73.30
N GLN A 56 -35.53 -114.29 74.58
CA GLN A 56 -34.53 -114.56 75.62
C GLN A 56 -34.26 -116.06 75.77
N ALA A 57 -35.30 -116.90 75.83
CA ALA A 57 -35.15 -118.34 75.93
C ALA A 57 -34.40 -118.92 74.72
N ARG A 58 -34.68 -118.41 73.51
CA ARG A 58 -33.93 -118.77 72.30
C ARG A 58 -32.48 -118.32 72.36
N ASN A 59 -32.20 -117.10 72.82
CA ASN A 59 -30.85 -116.59 72.98
C ASN A 59 -30.06 -117.36 74.04
N ASP A 60 -30.69 -117.70 75.17
CA ASP A 60 -30.10 -118.50 76.24
C ASP A 60 -29.77 -119.91 75.75
N ALA A 61 -30.67 -120.52 74.96
CA ALA A 61 -30.43 -121.83 74.34
C ALA A 61 -29.28 -121.79 73.32
N LEU A 62 -29.20 -120.74 72.50
CA LEU A 62 -28.10 -120.52 71.56
C LEU A 62 -26.77 -120.26 72.29
N ALA A 63 -26.79 -119.49 73.37
CA ALA A 63 -25.62 -119.23 74.20
C ALA A 63 -25.15 -120.50 74.92
N ALA A 64 -26.07 -121.33 75.41
CA ALA A 64 -25.76 -122.62 76.04
C ALA A 64 -25.26 -123.68 75.04
N ALA A 65 -25.70 -123.59 73.77
CA ALA A 65 -25.24 -124.47 72.69
C ALA A 65 -23.82 -124.13 72.19
N LEU A 66 -23.33 -122.91 72.45
CA LEU A 66 -21.99 -122.50 72.07
C LEU A 66 -20.98 -122.91 73.16
N PRO A 67 -19.88 -123.62 72.83
CA PRO A 67 -18.78 -123.81 73.76
C PRO A 67 -18.24 -122.44 74.22
N ALA A 68 -17.96 -122.31 75.51
CA ALA A 68 -17.49 -121.05 76.11
C ALA A 68 -16.26 -120.47 75.38
N SER A 69 -15.33 -121.32 74.97
CA SER A 69 -14.14 -120.93 74.19
C SER A 69 -14.47 -120.28 72.84
N VAL A 70 -15.53 -120.75 72.17
CA VAL A 70 -15.98 -120.18 70.89
C VAL A 70 -16.69 -118.85 71.12
N ALA A 71 -17.50 -118.74 72.18
CA ALA A 71 -18.19 -117.50 72.53
C ALA A 71 -17.19 -116.39 72.92
N ASP A 72 -16.16 -116.73 73.70
CA ASP A 72 -15.09 -115.81 74.07
C ASP A 72 -14.25 -115.41 72.86
N ALA A 73 -13.90 -116.35 71.97
CA ALA A 73 -13.20 -116.04 70.72
C ALA A 73 -14.01 -115.10 69.81
N MET A 74 -15.33 -115.32 69.68
CA MET A 74 -16.20 -114.44 68.89
C MET A 74 -16.30 -113.03 69.50
N ARG A 75 -16.39 -112.91 70.83
CA ARG A 75 -16.40 -111.61 71.52
C ARG A 75 -15.08 -110.89 71.35
N SER A 76 -13.95 -111.58 71.49
CA SER A 76 -12.62 -111.02 71.27
C SER A 76 -12.41 -110.57 69.82
N LEU A 77 -12.86 -111.37 68.84
CA LEU A 77 -12.79 -111.00 67.43
C LEU A 77 -13.66 -109.78 67.12
N TRP A 78 -14.87 -109.73 67.68
CA TRP A 78 -15.76 -108.58 67.53
C TRP A 78 -15.15 -107.32 68.16
N ALA A 79 -14.62 -107.42 69.38
CA ALA A 79 -13.94 -106.31 70.05
C ALA A 79 -12.75 -105.79 69.22
N LEU A 80 -11.94 -106.69 68.68
CA LEU A 80 -10.82 -106.33 67.79
C LEU A 80 -11.30 -105.69 66.49
N ALA A 81 -12.37 -106.19 65.89
CA ALA A 81 -12.93 -105.62 64.66
C ALA A 81 -13.51 -104.22 64.88
N VAL A 82 -14.16 -103.99 66.03
CA VAL A 82 -14.65 -102.65 66.43
C VAL A 82 -13.47 -101.72 66.67
N GLU A 83 -12.47 -102.14 67.44
CA GLU A 83 -11.27 -101.33 67.71
C GLU A 83 -10.54 -100.96 66.41
N HIS A 84 -10.34 -101.93 65.52
CA HIS A 84 -9.73 -101.68 64.22
C HIS A 84 -10.60 -100.77 63.33
N GLY A 85 -11.92 -100.97 63.34
CA GLY A 85 -12.86 -100.13 62.61
C GLY A 85 -12.84 -98.67 63.08
N GLU A 86 -12.80 -98.45 64.40
CA GLU A 86 -12.68 -97.12 65.00
C GLU A 86 -11.34 -96.46 64.64
N GLN A 87 -10.24 -97.21 64.69
CA GLN A 87 -8.92 -96.71 64.28
C GLN A 87 -8.89 -96.30 62.81
N VAL A 88 -9.40 -97.14 61.90
CA VAL A 88 -9.44 -96.83 60.46
C VAL A 88 -10.37 -95.66 60.18
N PHE A 89 -11.53 -95.60 60.84
CA PHE A 89 -12.47 -94.50 60.70
C PHE A 89 -11.88 -93.18 61.18
N ALA A 90 -11.20 -93.17 62.33
CA ALA A 90 -10.50 -91.99 62.84
C ALA A 90 -9.39 -91.56 61.88
N ALA A 91 -8.54 -92.49 61.42
CA ALA A 91 -7.46 -92.19 60.49
C ALA A 91 -7.97 -91.59 59.17
N ARG A 92 -9.04 -92.15 58.59
CA ARG A 92 -9.65 -91.59 57.36
C ARG A 92 -10.38 -90.27 57.62
N GLY A 93 -10.98 -90.11 58.80
CA GLY A 93 -11.58 -88.86 59.24
C GLY A 93 -10.55 -87.72 59.26
N GLU A 94 -9.40 -87.94 59.91
CA GLU A 94 -8.32 -86.96 59.94
C GLU A 94 -7.72 -86.69 58.56
N GLU A 95 -7.58 -87.73 57.72
CA GLU A 95 -7.08 -87.55 56.35
C GLU A 95 -8.03 -86.68 55.52
N LEU A 96 -9.33 -86.93 55.59
CA LEU A 96 -10.35 -86.12 54.91
C LEU A 96 -10.40 -84.69 55.44
N GLU A 97 -10.26 -84.48 56.75
CA GLU A 97 -10.18 -83.14 57.33
C GLU A 97 -8.94 -82.38 56.84
N ARG A 98 -7.78 -83.05 56.77
CA ARG A 98 -6.55 -82.47 56.20
C ARG A 98 -6.72 -82.13 54.72
N GLU A 99 -7.24 -83.06 53.92
CA GLU A 99 -7.54 -82.84 52.50
C GLU A 99 -8.51 -81.66 52.31
N ALA A 100 -9.55 -81.56 53.14
CA ALA A 100 -10.53 -80.47 53.10
C ALA A 100 -9.86 -79.12 53.39
N VAL A 101 -9.08 -79.02 54.48
CA VAL A 101 -8.34 -77.79 54.84
C VAL A 101 -7.34 -77.38 53.77
N GLU A 102 -6.61 -78.33 53.18
CA GLU A 102 -5.70 -78.02 52.07
C GLU A 102 -6.46 -77.53 50.83
N SER A 103 -7.59 -78.16 50.51
CA SER A 103 -8.41 -77.78 49.36
C SER A 103 -9.02 -76.38 49.51
N THR A 104 -9.50 -76.02 50.70
CA THR A 104 -10.04 -74.69 50.99
C THR A 104 -8.95 -73.64 50.96
N ALA A 105 -7.78 -73.91 51.55
CA ALA A 105 -6.64 -73.00 51.48
C ALA A 105 -6.17 -72.75 50.03
N ARG A 106 -6.13 -73.80 49.19
CA ARG A 106 -5.83 -73.65 47.75
C ARG A 106 -6.90 -72.84 47.04
N ALA A 107 -8.18 -73.08 47.31
CA ALA A 107 -9.28 -72.31 46.70
C ALA A 107 -9.24 -70.83 47.09
N GLU A 108 -8.96 -70.51 48.35
CA GLU A 108 -8.79 -69.14 48.84
C GLU A 108 -7.57 -68.46 48.19
N SER A 109 -6.43 -69.16 48.12
CA SER A 109 -5.24 -68.66 47.44
C SER A 109 -5.49 -68.38 45.95
N LEU A 110 -6.18 -69.28 45.25
CA LEU A 110 -6.56 -69.05 43.86
C LEU A 110 -7.54 -67.87 43.73
N GLY A 111 -8.54 -67.77 44.63
CA GLY A 111 -9.50 -66.65 44.66
C GLY A 111 -8.82 -65.30 44.84
N THR A 112 -7.83 -65.19 45.74
CA THR A 112 -7.05 -63.97 45.92
C THR A 112 -6.20 -63.63 44.69
N SER A 113 -5.61 -64.64 44.04
CA SER A 113 -4.83 -64.43 42.81
C SER A 113 -5.70 -63.98 41.63
N LEU A 114 -6.91 -64.54 41.49
CA LEU A 114 -7.87 -64.14 40.46
C LEU A 114 -8.33 -62.70 40.67
N ALA A 115 -8.70 -62.33 41.90
CA ALA A 115 -9.08 -60.95 42.22
C ALA A 115 -7.94 -59.95 41.93
N ALA A 116 -6.69 -60.33 42.22
CA ALA A 116 -5.53 -59.50 41.90
C ALA A 116 -5.32 -59.34 40.38
N LEU A 117 -5.46 -60.42 39.61
CA LEU A 117 -5.37 -60.38 38.15
C LEU A 117 -6.50 -59.57 37.51
N GLU A 118 -7.73 -59.71 38.01
CA GLU A 118 -8.87 -58.90 37.56
C GLU A 118 -8.64 -57.40 37.80
N ALA A 119 -8.12 -57.03 38.98
CA ALA A 119 -7.77 -55.65 39.28
C ALA A 119 -6.67 -55.11 38.34
N GLN A 120 -5.65 -55.93 38.03
CA GLN A 120 -4.62 -55.57 37.05
C GLN A 120 -5.20 -55.37 35.65
N VAL A 121 -6.08 -56.26 35.19
CA VAL A 121 -6.74 -56.14 33.89
C VAL A 121 -7.57 -54.86 33.80
N GLN A 122 -8.34 -54.53 34.84
CA GLN A 122 -9.10 -53.28 34.86
C GLN A 122 -8.20 -52.05 34.84
N THR A 123 -7.09 -52.09 35.57
CA THR A 123 -6.10 -51.00 35.56
C THR A 123 -5.47 -50.82 34.19
N LEU A 124 -5.07 -51.91 33.52
CA LEU A 124 -4.49 -51.87 32.19
C LEU A 124 -5.50 -51.39 31.14
N ARG A 125 -6.78 -51.78 31.25
CA ARG A 125 -7.85 -51.26 30.38
C ARG A 125 -8.02 -49.76 30.53
N ALA A 126 -8.10 -49.25 31.76
CA ALA A 126 -8.19 -47.82 32.01
C ALA A 126 -6.97 -47.05 31.46
N GLN A 127 -5.76 -47.62 31.61
CA GLN A 127 -4.55 -47.04 31.03
C GLN A 127 -4.58 -47.04 29.50
N LEU A 128 -5.08 -48.10 28.85
CA LEU A 128 -5.23 -48.15 27.40
C LEU A 128 -6.21 -47.09 26.90
N GLU A 129 -7.39 -46.97 27.51
CA GLU A 129 -8.37 -45.94 27.18
C GLU A 129 -7.80 -44.52 27.36
N GLU A 130 -7.05 -44.28 28.43
CA GLU A 130 -6.36 -43.00 28.63
C GLU A 130 -5.30 -42.75 27.53
N ARG A 131 -4.58 -43.77 27.09
CA ARG A 131 -3.59 -43.61 26.01
C ARG A 131 -4.26 -43.37 24.67
N GLU A 132 -5.35 -44.06 24.37
CA GLU A 132 -6.13 -43.86 23.15
C GLU A 132 -6.72 -42.45 23.07
N THR A 133 -7.29 -41.95 24.17
CA THR A 133 -7.81 -40.57 24.24
C THR A 133 -6.69 -39.53 24.06
N ARG A 134 -5.53 -39.72 24.68
CA ARG A 134 -4.35 -38.84 24.48
C ARG A 134 -3.83 -38.89 23.04
N LEU A 135 -3.77 -40.08 22.43
CA LEU A 135 -3.36 -40.24 21.03
C LEU A 135 -4.34 -39.57 20.07
N ALA A 136 -5.65 -39.73 20.29
CA ALA A 136 -6.68 -39.06 19.50
C ALA A 136 -6.57 -37.53 19.62
N ALA A 137 -6.36 -37.01 20.83
CA ALA A 137 -6.16 -35.58 21.05
C ALA A 137 -4.89 -35.05 20.37
N ALA A 138 -3.79 -35.80 20.43
CA ALA A 138 -2.54 -35.44 19.75
C ALA A 138 -2.69 -35.46 18.22
N ALA A 139 -3.36 -36.47 17.67
CA ALA A 139 -3.64 -36.55 16.24
C ALA A 139 -4.52 -35.39 15.77
N ALA A 140 -5.57 -35.05 16.52
CA ALA A 140 -6.41 -33.87 16.25
C ALA A 140 -5.62 -32.56 16.36
N GLY A 141 -4.69 -32.45 17.30
CA GLY A 141 -3.76 -31.32 17.42
C GLY A 141 -2.84 -31.18 16.20
N LEU A 142 -2.26 -32.28 15.76
CA LEU A 142 -1.39 -32.32 14.57
C LEU A 142 -2.16 -31.93 13.30
N ALA A 143 -3.35 -32.49 13.09
CA ALA A 143 -4.20 -32.17 11.94
C ALA A 143 -4.57 -30.67 11.90
N ARG A 144 -4.91 -30.07 13.05
CA ARG A 144 -5.18 -28.62 13.14
C ARG A 144 -3.94 -27.79 12.79
N SER A 145 -2.79 -28.13 13.35
CA SER A 145 -1.54 -27.42 13.05
C SER A 145 -1.14 -27.52 11.58
N GLN A 146 -1.36 -28.68 10.95
CA GLN A 146 -1.13 -28.87 9.51
C GLN A 146 -2.07 -27.98 8.68
N ALA A 147 -3.37 -27.96 9.00
CA ALA A 147 -4.34 -27.11 8.31
C ALA A 147 -4.02 -25.62 8.47
N GLU A 148 -3.64 -25.17 9.67
CA GLU A 148 -3.21 -23.79 9.94
C GLU A 148 -1.95 -23.43 9.15
N ARG A 149 -0.97 -24.34 9.08
CA ARG A 149 0.25 -24.15 8.30
C ARG A 149 -0.05 -24.05 6.80
N GLU A 150 -0.92 -24.90 6.27
CA GLU A 150 -1.34 -24.85 4.87
C GLU A 150 -2.07 -23.54 4.54
N ALA A 151 -2.99 -23.10 5.40
CA ALA A 151 -3.67 -21.82 5.24
C ALA A 151 -2.69 -20.63 5.31
N ALA A 152 -1.72 -20.66 6.22
CA ALA A 152 -0.69 -19.64 6.32
C ALA A 152 0.22 -19.62 5.08
N LEU A 153 0.57 -20.78 4.52
CA LEU A 153 1.33 -20.89 3.27
C LEU A 153 0.56 -20.33 2.09
N GLN A 154 -0.73 -20.66 1.95
CA GLN A 154 -1.60 -20.11 0.90
C GLN A 154 -1.71 -18.59 1.02
N THR A 155 -1.89 -18.07 2.23
CA THR A 155 -1.94 -16.62 2.49
C THR A 155 -0.63 -15.95 2.13
N ALA A 156 0.52 -16.53 2.52
CA ALA A 156 1.84 -15.99 2.18
C ALA A 156 2.09 -15.99 0.67
N GLN A 157 1.65 -17.04 -0.05
CA GLN A 157 1.74 -17.10 -1.51
C GLN A 157 0.85 -16.04 -2.18
N ALA A 158 -0.38 -15.85 -1.70
CA ALA A 158 -1.28 -14.83 -2.21
C ALA A 158 -0.69 -13.41 -2.02
N VAL A 159 -0.21 -13.09 -0.81
CA VAL A 159 0.45 -11.80 -0.53
C VAL A 159 1.71 -11.60 -1.36
N ALA A 160 2.51 -12.66 -1.58
CA ALA A 160 3.67 -12.58 -2.45
C ALA A 160 3.29 -12.27 -3.91
N ALA A 161 2.24 -12.93 -4.43
CA ALA A 161 1.73 -12.70 -5.77
C ALA A 161 1.18 -11.26 -5.93
N GLU A 162 0.41 -10.78 -4.95
CA GLU A 162 -0.09 -9.39 -4.92
C GLU A 162 1.04 -8.37 -4.90
N ARG A 163 2.06 -8.59 -4.06
CA ARG A 163 3.24 -7.72 -4.00
C ARG A 163 3.97 -7.68 -5.35
N ASP A 164 4.16 -8.83 -5.98
CA ASP A 164 4.88 -8.91 -7.25
C ASP A 164 4.08 -8.26 -8.38
N ALA A 165 2.76 -8.44 -8.41
CA ALA A 165 1.86 -7.73 -9.31
C ALA A 165 1.92 -6.19 -9.10
N ALA A 166 1.87 -5.73 -7.85
CA ALA A 166 1.98 -4.31 -7.52
C ALA A 166 3.35 -3.72 -7.91
N ARG A 167 4.44 -4.50 -7.78
CA ARG A 167 5.78 -4.10 -8.24
C ARG A 167 5.86 -3.96 -9.76
N VAL A 168 5.27 -4.90 -10.50
CA VAL A 168 5.20 -4.80 -11.97
C VAL A 168 4.39 -3.58 -12.38
N GLN A 169 3.19 -3.40 -11.81
CA GLN A 169 2.32 -2.26 -12.12
C GLN A 169 2.98 -0.91 -11.79
N SER A 170 3.64 -0.79 -10.63
CA SER A 170 4.35 0.44 -10.26
C SER A 170 5.58 0.70 -11.14
N GLY A 171 6.29 -0.36 -11.55
CA GLY A 171 7.38 -0.25 -12.52
C GLY A 171 6.92 0.22 -13.90
N GLU A 172 5.80 -0.30 -14.40
CA GLU A 172 5.19 0.12 -15.67
C GLU A 172 4.66 1.56 -15.62
N ALA A 173 4.00 1.93 -14.52
CA ALA A 173 3.54 3.31 -14.30
C ALA A 173 4.72 4.30 -14.26
N LEU A 174 5.81 3.94 -13.58
CA LEU A 174 7.02 4.76 -13.54
C LEU A 174 7.66 4.93 -14.92
N ARG A 175 7.79 3.85 -15.69
CA ARG A 175 8.32 3.91 -17.06
C ARG A 175 7.46 4.81 -17.96
N THR A 176 6.14 4.63 -17.89
CA THR A 176 5.19 5.46 -18.66
C THR A 176 5.30 6.94 -18.29
N ALA A 177 5.45 7.25 -17.00
CA ALA A 177 5.65 8.61 -16.54
C ALA A 177 7.00 9.19 -17.02
N GLN A 178 8.08 8.40 -16.96
CA GLN A 178 9.40 8.80 -17.47
C GLN A 178 9.37 9.07 -18.98
N ASP A 179 8.75 8.19 -19.76
CA ASP A 179 8.62 8.35 -21.21
C ASP A 179 7.78 9.58 -21.57
N THR A 180 6.69 9.82 -20.83
CA THR A 180 5.84 11.00 -21.01
C THR A 180 6.63 12.27 -20.70
N HIS A 181 7.35 12.31 -19.57
CA HIS A 181 8.16 13.45 -19.19
C HIS A 181 9.31 13.70 -20.17
N ALA A 182 9.96 12.65 -20.69
CA ALA A 182 10.99 12.78 -21.70
C ALA A 182 10.44 13.42 -22.99
N ARG A 183 9.25 12.99 -23.44
CA ARG A 183 8.57 13.58 -24.61
C ARG A 183 8.19 15.04 -24.38
N GLU A 184 7.69 15.38 -23.19
CA GLU A 184 7.36 16.76 -22.83
C GLU A 184 8.61 17.66 -22.84
N LEU A 185 9.73 17.18 -22.28
CA LEU A 185 11.00 17.90 -22.31
C LEU A 185 11.52 18.10 -23.75
N GLU A 186 11.42 17.08 -24.60
CA GLU A 186 11.78 17.19 -26.01
C GLU A 186 10.88 18.19 -26.75
N ALA A 187 9.57 18.15 -26.50
CA ALA A 187 8.63 19.10 -27.08
C ALA A 187 8.92 20.54 -26.65
N GLN A 188 9.20 20.78 -25.36
CA GLN A 188 9.60 22.09 -24.86
C GLN A 188 10.91 22.56 -25.48
N ARG A 189 11.93 21.69 -25.58
CA ARG A 189 13.20 22.02 -26.23
C ARG A 189 13.02 22.38 -27.71
N ALA A 190 12.17 21.64 -28.43
CA ALA A 190 11.85 21.92 -29.82
C ALA A 190 11.13 23.26 -29.97
N GLU A 191 10.16 23.56 -29.08
CA GLU A 191 9.47 24.84 -29.06
C GLU A 191 10.42 26.00 -28.76
N HIS A 192 11.29 25.86 -27.76
CA HIS A 192 12.32 26.85 -27.43
C HIS A 192 13.29 27.08 -28.60
N ALA A 193 13.80 26.01 -29.21
CA ALA A 193 14.66 26.11 -30.39
C ALA A 193 13.95 26.80 -31.56
N GLY A 194 12.65 26.52 -31.77
CA GLY A 194 11.83 27.20 -32.77
C GLY A 194 11.67 28.69 -32.49
N ARG A 195 11.40 29.07 -31.24
CA ARG A 195 11.32 30.49 -30.81
C ARG A 195 12.67 31.20 -30.98
N GLU A 196 13.77 30.57 -30.58
CA GLU A 196 15.12 31.12 -30.77
C GLU A 196 15.47 31.31 -32.25
N ALA A 197 15.14 30.33 -33.11
CA ALA A 197 15.35 30.43 -34.55
C ALA A 197 14.52 31.58 -35.16
N ALA A 198 13.25 31.72 -34.75
CA ALA A 198 12.39 32.81 -35.19
C ALA A 198 12.92 34.19 -34.74
N LEU A 199 13.39 34.31 -33.51
CA LEU A 199 14.00 35.54 -32.99
C LEU A 199 15.29 35.89 -33.76
N ARG A 200 16.15 34.90 -34.03
CA ARG A 200 17.36 35.11 -34.85
C ARG A 200 17.00 35.60 -36.25
N ALA A 201 16.01 34.99 -36.90
CA ALA A 201 15.53 35.44 -38.21
C ALA A 201 14.99 36.88 -38.18
N GLN A 202 14.30 37.29 -37.10
CA GLN A 202 13.84 38.67 -36.92
C GLN A 202 15.02 39.64 -36.72
N ILE A 203 16.04 39.25 -35.95
CA ILE A 203 17.27 40.04 -35.78
C ILE A 203 17.99 40.21 -37.11
N ASP A 204 18.17 39.13 -37.87
CA ASP A 204 18.80 39.15 -39.19
C ASP A 204 18.02 40.05 -40.17
N GLN A 205 16.68 39.97 -40.14
CA GLN A 205 15.83 40.85 -40.93
C GLN A 205 15.98 42.32 -40.51
N ALA A 206 15.98 42.61 -39.20
CA ALA A 206 16.18 43.97 -38.71
C ALA A 206 17.58 44.50 -39.06
N ALA A 207 18.61 43.66 -38.95
CA ALA A 207 19.98 43.99 -39.36
C ALA A 207 20.05 44.32 -40.86
N SER A 208 19.45 43.49 -41.73
CA SER A 208 19.41 43.76 -43.17
C SER A 208 18.68 45.07 -43.51
N ARG A 209 17.60 45.39 -42.79
CA ARG A 209 16.88 46.67 -42.93
C ARG A 209 17.74 47.84 -42.48
N LEU A 210 18.42 47.72 -41.33
CA LEU A 210 19.32 48.75 -40.81
C LEU A 210 20.50 48.99 -41.78
N GLU A 211 21.12 47.94 -42.31
CA GLU A 211 22.16 48.05 -43.33
C GLU A 211 21.66 48.74 -44.61
N SER A 212 20.45 48.40 -45.06
CA SER A 212 19.82 49.06 -46.21
C SER A 212 19.54 50.54 -45.95
N VAL A 213 19.01 50.88 -44.77
CA VAL A 213 18.78 52.27 -44.35
C VAL A 213 20.10 53.02 -44.25
N GLN A 214 21.13 52.42 -43.64
CA GLN A 214 22.46 53.00 -43.52
C GLN A 214 23.07 53.30 -44.90
N LYS A 215 22.98 52.34 -45.85
CA LYS A 215 23.42 52.55 -47.24
C LYS A 215 22.67 53.71 -47.90
N HIS A 216 21.35 53.78 -47.71
CA HIS A 216 20.55 54.86 -48.27
C HIS A 216 20.89 56.22 -47.67
N VAL A 217 21.07 56.30 -46.34
CA VAL A 217 21.49 57.54 -45.66
C VAL A 217 22.87 57.98 -46.14
N LEU A 218 23.81 57.04 -46.34
CA LEU A 218 25.13 57.36 -46.89
C LEU A 218 25.00 57.95 -48.31
N LEU A 219 24.22 57.31 -49.19
CA LEU A 219 23.94 57.82 -50.54
C LEU A 219 23.28 59.21 -50.51
N GLN A 220 22.23 59.40 -49.71
CA GLN A 220 21.59 60.71 -49.54
C GLN A 220 22.56 61.77 -49.02
N SER A 221 23.50 61.39 -48.13
CA SER A 221 24.53 62.31 -47.64
C SER A 221 25.54 62.68 -48.72
N GLU A 222 25.91 61.75 -49.60
CA GLU A 222 26.77 62.01 -50.76
C GLU A 222 26.06 62.88 -51.81
N GLU A 223 24.78 62.60 -52.09
CA GLU A 223 23.93 63.42 -52.95
C GLU A 223 23.76 64.83 -52.41
N ALA A 224 23.50 64.98 -51.10
CA ALA A 224 23.40 66.26 -50.43
C ALA A 224 24.73 67.03 -50.48
N ARG A 225 25.87 66.36 -50.23
CA ARG A 225 27.21 66.96 -50.39
C ARG A 225 27.47 67.37 -51.85
N GLY A 226 27.06 66.55 -52.83
CA GLY A 226 27.19 66.86 -54.25
C GLY A 226 26.30 68.03 -54.69
N ALA A 227 25.08 68.12 -54.15
CA ALA A 227 24.19 69.26 -54.33
C ALA A 227 24.76 70.53 -53.67
N GLN A 228 25.31 70.42 -52.46
CA GLN A 228 26.00 71.50 -51.77
C GLN A 228 27.18 72.03 -52.60
N ARG A 229 28.09 71.17 -53.08
CA ARG A 229 29.20 71.59 -53.94
C ARG A 229 28.74 72.29 -55.23
N ARG A 230 27.65 71.81 -55.84
CA ARG A 230 27.04 72.46 -57.01
C ARG A 230 26.47 73.84 -56.67
N ALA A 231 25.82 73.97 -55.52
CA ALA A 231 25.31 75.23 -55.01
C ALA A 231 26.45 76.22 -54.68
N GLU A 232 27.53 75.75 -54.04
CA GLU A 232 28.76 76.53 -53.80
C GLU A 232 29.37 77.00 -55.12
N THR A 233 29.53 76.11 -56.10
CA THR A 233 30.06 76.48 -57.44
C THR A 233 29.14 77.48 -58.17
N ALA A 234 27.82 77.38 -57.97
CA ALA A 234 26.86 78.33 -58.54
C ALA A 234 26.91 79.68 -57.81
N LEU A 235 27.10 79.68 -56.49
CA LEU A 235 27.31 80.86 -55.67
C LEU A 235 28.61 81.58 -56.07
N ASP A 236 29.72 80.86 -56.20
CA ASP A 236 31.00 81.42 -56.66
C ASP A 236 30.86 82.06 -58.05
N ARG A 237 30.14 81.41 -58.98
CA ARG A 237 29.84 81.98 -60.31
C ARG A 237 28.95 83.22 -60.23
N ALA A 238 27.96 83.20 -59.34
CA ALA A 238 27.10 84.36 -59.12
C ALA A 238 27.89 85.53 -58.50
N GLN A 239 28.80 85.25 -57.56
CA GLN A 239 29.72 86.23 -56.98
C GLN A 239 30.65 86.82 -58.05
N GLN A 240 31.32 85.99 -58.86
CA GLN A 240 32.15 86.46 -59.98
C GLN A 240 31.36 87.34 -60.96
N ARG A 241 30.11 86.96 -61.27
CA ARG A 241 29.24 87.76 -62.14
C ARG A 241 28.81 89.07 -61.48
N ASN A 242 28.59 89.07 -60.16
CA ASN A 242 28.29 90.28 -59.40
C ASN A 242 29.50 91.21 -59.35
N GLU A 243 30.70 90.68 -59.12
CA GLU A 243 31.98 91.43 -59.22
C GLU A 243 32.17 92.04 -60.61
N GLN A 244 31.90 91.27 -61.67
CA GLN A 244 31.91 91.79 -63.05
C GLN A 244 30.90 92.92 -63.24
N LEU A 245 29.64 92.75 -62.80
CA LEU A 245 28.61 93.78 -62.89
C LEU A 245 28.94 95.01 -62.05
N VAL A 246 29.54 94.87 -60.88
CA VAL A 246 30.04 95.98 -60.06
C VAL A 246 31.14 96.72 -60.82
N GLY A 247 32.06 96.01 -61.45
CA GLY A 247 33.08 96.59 -62.34
C GLY A 247 32.47 97.33 -63.53
N ASP A 248 31.42 96.77 -64.16
CA ASP A 248 30.70 97.39 -65.26
C ASP A 248 29.96 98.66 -64.83
N VAL A 249 29.31 98.64 -63.66
CA VAL A 249 28.65 99.81 -63.08
C VAL A 249 29.67 100.90 -62.76
N GLN A 250 30.83 100.55 -62.20
CA GLN A 250 31.91 101.53 -61.94
C GLN A 250 32.43 102.16 -63.24
N ARG A 251 32.59 101.36 -64.30
CA ARG A 251 33.01 101.82 -65.63
C ARG A 251 31.95 102.72 -66.28
N LEU A 252 30.68 102.33 -66.27
CA LEU A 252 29.57 103.15 -66.75
C LEU A 252 29.42 104.45 -65.94
N ALA A 253 29.65 104.42 -64.62
CA ALA A 253 29.65 105.61 -63.79
C ALA A 253 30.81 106.56 -64.15
N ALA A 254 32.00 106.03 -64.45
CA ALA A 254 33.12 106.83 -64.94
C ALA A 254 32.85 107.43 -66.32
N GLU A 255 32.26 106.66 -67.24
CA GLU A 255 31.83 107.14 -68.56
C GLU A 255 30.75 108.22 -68.45
N ALA A 256 29.76 108.04 -67.57
CA ALA A 256 28.73 109.05 -67.32
C ALA A 256 29.32 110.34 -66.70
N ALA A 257 30.33 110.23 -65.83
CA ALA A 257 31.04 111.37 -65.28
C ALA A 257 31.85 112.13 -66.35
N GLU A 258 32.47 111.43 -67.29
CA GLU A 258 33.15 112.02 -68.46
C GLU A 258 32.13 112.74 -69.38
N GLN A 259 31.00 112.11 -69.69
CA GLN A 259 29.93 112.72 -70.48
C GLN A 259 29.38 113.99 -69.82
N ARG A 260 29.22 113.99 -68.48
CA ARG A 260 28.82 115.19 -67.72
C ARG A 260 29.85 116.32 -67.82
N ARG A 261 31.15 116.01 -67.74
CA ARG A 261 32.23 117.00 -67.91
C ARG A 261 32.27 117.57 -69.31
N LEU A 262 31.99 116.78 -70.35
CA LEU A 262 31.89 117.24 -71.73
C LEU A 262 30.69 118.15 -71.94
N ALA A 263 29.53 117.78 -71.39
CA ALA A 263 28.32 118.61 -71.41
C ALA A 263 28.56 119.98 -70.74
N ASP A 264 29.15 120.01 -69.54
CA ASP A 264 29.50 121.25 -68.83
C ASP A 264 30.45 122.16 -69.64
N ARG A 265 31.38 121.59 -70.42
CA ARG A 265 32.27 122.36 -71.29
C ARG A 265 31.51 122.99 -72.46
N HIS A 266 30.63 122.23 -73.10
CA HIS A 266 29.81 122.75 -74.20
C HIS A 266 28.84 123.83 -73.72
N GLU A 267 28.29 123.69 -72.52
CA GLU A 267 27.41 124.69 -71.91
C GLU A 267 28.16 126.01 -71.64
N LYS A 268 29.40 125.93 -71.12
CA LYS A 268 30.28 127.10 -70.94
C LYS A 268 30.70 127.76 -72.27
N GLN A 269 30.96 126.97 -73.31
CA GLN A 269 31.24 127.49 -74.64
C GLN A 269 30.04 128.21 -75.25
N LEU A 270 28.82 127.68 -75.08
CA LEU A 270 27.59 128.34 -75.52
C LEU A 270 27.35 129.66 -74.81
N ALA A 271 27.59 129.73 -73.49
CA ALA A 271 27.48 130.98 -72.73
C ALA A 271 28.44 132.07 -73.26
N SER A 272 29.70 131.71 -73.56
CA SER A 272 30.69 132.61 -74.14
C SER A 272 30.25 133.19 -75.49
N VAL A 273 29.71 132.36 -76.38
CA VAL A 273 29.25 132.77 -77.73
C VAL A 273 28.02 133.69 -77.63
N ILE A 274 27.14 133.48 -76.64
CA ILE A 274 25.98 134.34 -76.40
C ILE A 274 26.41 135.73 -75.93
N ASP A 275 27.44 135.83 -75.09
CA ASP A 275 27.93 137.12 -74.61
C ASP A 275 28.68 137.89 -75.71
N GLU A 276 29.48 137.23 -76.55
CA GLU A 276 30.09 137.85 -77.75
C GLU A 276 29.01 138.39 -78.72
N ALA A 277 27.92 137.65 -78.92
CA ALA A 277 26.81 138.10 -79.77
C ALA A 277 26.07 139.33 -79.21
N ARG A 278 26.08 139.54 -77.89
CA ARG A 278 25.51 140.72 -77.24
C ARG A 278 26.40 141.95 -77.39
N GLU A 279 27.73 141.78 -77.34
CA GLU A 279 28.67 142.90 -77.56
C GLU A 279 28.62 143.39 -79.00
N LEU A 280 28.64 142.49 -79.99
CA LEU A 280 28.51 142.84 -81.41
C LEU A 280 27.19 143.57 -81.73
N ARG A 281 26.10 143.28 -81.00
CA ARG A 281 24.83 144.02 -81.12
C ARG A 281 24.92 145.44 -80.58
N ARG A 282 25.62 145.66 -79.46
CA ARG A 282 25.83 147.00 -78.89
C ARG A 282 26.70 147.87 -79.81
N ASP A 283 27.73 147.30 -80.41
CA ASP A 283 28.61 148.02 -81.35
C ASP A 283 27.88 148.45 -82.61
N ARG A 284 27.01 147.59 -83.16
CA ARG A 284 26.14 147.90 -84.29
C ARG A 284 25.19 149.07 -83.99
N ASP A 285 24.56 149.07 -82.83
CA ASP A 285 23.58 150.09 -82.46
C ASP A 285 24.25 151.46 -82.23
N THR A 286 25.49 151.45 -81.73
CA THR A 286 26.32 152.67 -81.54
C THR A 286 26.75 153.28 -82.88
N LEU A 287 27.13 152.44 -83.86
CA LEU A 287 27.46 152.88 -85.22
C LEU A 287 26.25 153.45 -85.97
N ALA A 288 25.05 152.88 -85.76
CA ALA A 288 23.82 153.38 -86.37
C ALA A 288 23.44 154.80 -85.89
N GLN A 289 23.71 155.13 -84.63
CA GLN A 289 23.48 156.48 -84.06
C GLN A 289 24.47 157.54 -84.60
N GLN A 290 25.71 157.15 -84.92
CA GLN A 290 26.71 158.06 -85.47
C GLN A 290 26.43 158.45 -86.94
N VAL A 291 25.82 157.55 -87.72
CA VAL A 291 25.42 157.84 -89.12
C VAL A 291 24.25 158.83 -89.18
N ALA A 292 23.30 158.75 -88.24
CA ALA A 292 22.14 159.63 -88.20
C ALA A 292 22.48 161.08 -87.84
N SER A 293 23.51 161.32 -87.00
CA SER A 293 23.91 162.68 -86.60
C SER A 293 24.68 163.43 -87.69
N LEU A 294 25.45 162.73 -88.53
CA LEU A 294 26.22 163.33 -89.63
C LEU A 294 25.35 163.70 -90.84
N GLN A 295 24.23 163.01 -91.08
CA GLN A 295 23.29 163.35 -92.16
C GLN A 295 22.42 164.59 -91.85
N GLY A 296 22.23 164.94 -90.57
CA GLY A 296 21.50 166.14 -90.16
C GLY A 296 22.27 167.46 -90.34
N GLN A 297 23.61 167.42 -90.30
CA GLN A 297 24.47 168.61 -90.34
C GLN A 297 24.71 169.17 -91.76
N LEU A 298 24.35 168.41 -92.81
CA LEU A 298 24.58 168.78 -94.23
C LEU A 298 23.44 169.58 -94.89
N LYS A 299 22.31 169.86 -94.21
CA LYS A 299 21.12 170.47 -94.83
C LYS A 299 20.78 171.94 -94.45
N ALA A 300 21.62 172.70 -93.73
CA ALA A 300 21.27 174.10 -93.37
C ALA A 300 22.44 175.13 -93.24
N ARG A 301 22.80 175.87 -94.33
CA ARG A 301 23.32 177.29 -94.41
C ARG A 301 23.53 177.78 -95.91
N PRO A 302 23.56 179.11 -96.26
CA PRO A 302 23.00 179.72 -97.52
C PRO A 302 23.94 180.52 -98.52
N GLN A 303 23.38 180.96 -99.69
CA GLN A 303 23.79 181.74 -100.94
C GLN A 303 24.77 182.97 -100.86
N PRO A 304 25.40 183.58 -101.96
CA PRO A 304 24.92 183.88 -103.37
C PRO A 304 25.95 183.93 -104.60
N ALA A 305 25.42 184.16 -105.84
CA ALA A 305 25.90 184.77 -107.15
C ALA A 305 27.37 184.66 -107.67
N GLY A 306 27.76 184.56 -108.97
CA GLY A 306 27.11 184.58 -110.30
C GLY A 306 28.17 184.75 -111.46
N ALA A 307 27.73 184.59 -112.73
CA ALA A 307 28.33 185.02 -114.03
C ALA A 307 29.34 184.08 -114.77
N ARG A 308 28.97 183.43 -115.90
CA ARG A 308 29.02 183.88 -117.34
C ARG A 308 30.45 183.80 -117.94
N GLN A 309 30.79 183.29 -119.12
CA GLN A 309 30.23 183.14 -120.49
C GLN A 309 31.08 182.01 -121.16
N GLY A 310 30.77 181.34 -122.27
CA GLY A 310 29.81 181.54 -123.34
C GLY A 310 30.38 180.94 -124.64
N LYS A 311 29.50 180.27 -125.39
CA LYS A 311 29.44 180.11 -126.86
C LYS A 311 30.52 179.34 -127.63
N ALA A 312 29.99 178.51 -128.54
CA ALA A 312 30.30 178.28 -129.97
C ALA A 312 30.39 176.76 -130.20
N ARG A 313 29.85 176.10 -131.22
CA ARG A 313 29.17 176.31 -132.52
C ARG A 313 28.57 174.89 -132.79
N SER A 314 27.45 174.62 -133.45
CA SER A 314 26.72 175.18 -134.59
C SER A 314 25.31 174.60 -134.57
#